data_AF-A0A542E5L0-F1
#
_entry.id   AF-A0A542E5L0-F1
#
_cell.length_a   1.000
_cell.length_b   1.000
_cell.length_c   1.000
_cell.angle_alpha   90.00
_cell.angle_beta   90.00
_cell.angle_gamma   90.00
#
_symmetry.space_group_name_H-M   'P 1'
#
loop_
_entity.id
_entity.type
_entity.pdbx_description
1 polymer ?
#
loop_
_entity_poly.entity_id
_entity_poly.type
_entity_poly.pdbx_seq_one_letter_code
_entity_poly.pdbx_strand_id
1 'polypeptide(L)'
;MTSGYDARVTGSPDTSLLRPGLRLVIAGTVGRAYRPDRYYAGPGNRFWELLEGSGLVPVRLDPDRADELPAHGVGLTDLVTERVQRPREEPEVVIHRAPFDRAVRRVRPRVVAFVSKTAATWYARGAGQRLPRGYGELSWTVAGVPAFVLPGPSGANNGMPVQLRLALWTDLADYLEHLEHLEAQDHTADGLP
;
A
#
# COMPACT_ATOMS: atom_id res chain seq x y z
N MET A 1 24.65 23.23 29.85
CA MET A 1 23.35 22.64 29.44
C MET A 1 23.42 22.35 27.96
N THR A 2 23.78 21.13 27.59
CA THR A 2 23.82 20.66 26.21
C THR A 2 23.48 19.18 26.28
N SER A 3 22.18 18.88 26.28
CA SER A 3 21.69 17.51 26.19
C SER A 3 21.87 17.07 24.75
N GLY A 4 22.83 16.17 24.52
CA GLY A 4 23.11 15.57 23.24
C GLY A 4 21.92 14.74 22.77
N TYR A 5 21.26 15.22 21.72
CA TYR A 5 20.38 14.41 20.90
C TYR A 5 21.20 13.93 19.68
N ASP A 6 22.10 12.99 19.93
CA ASP A 6 22.69 12.17 18.88
C ASP A 6 22.43 10.70 19.22
N ALA A 7 21.35 10.18 18.64
CA ALA A 7 21.13 8.76 18.49
C ALA A 7 20.75 8.53 17.02
N ARG A 8 21.79 8.57 16.18
CA ARG A 8 21.97 7.73 14.99
C ARG A 8 20.79 6.78 14.72
N VAL A 9 19.90 7.18 13.80
CA VAL A 9 19.06 6.21 13.10
C VAL A 9 19.97 5.53 12.08
N THR A 10 20.75 4.54 12.54
CA THR A 10 21.38 3.56 11.65
C THR A 10 20.26 2.88 10.86
N GLY A 11 20.23 3.15 9.56
CA GLY A 11 19.18 2.71 8.66
C GLY A 11 19.03 1.18 8.68
N SER A 12 17.91 0.72 9.23
CA SER A 12 17.45 -0.65 8.99
C SER A 12 17.08 -0.78 7.50
N PRO A 13 17.38 -1.92 6.84
CA PRO A 13 16.95 -2.13 5.46
C PRO A 13 15.44 -1.99 5.38
N ASP A 14 15.01 -1.23 4.39
CA ASP A 14 13.62 -1.15 3.95
C ASP A 14 13.15 -2.58 3.59
N THR A 15 12.16 -3.11 4.31
CA THR A 15 11.58 -4.44 4.02
C THR A 15 10.64 -4.39 2.82
N SER A 16 10.43 -3.21 2.22
CA SER A 16 9.56 -3.06 1.06
C SER A 16 10.04 -3.92 -0.10
N LEU A 17 9.09 -4.61 -0.73
CA LEU A 17 9.30 -5.44 -1.89
C LEU A 17 9.02 -4.61 -3.14
N LEU A 18 9.95 -3.72 -3.49
CA LEU A 18 9.78 -2.75 -4.56
C LEU A 18 10.82 -2.96 -5.66
N ARG A 19 10.36 -3.00 -6.92
CA ARG A 19 11.20 -3.02 -8.11
C ARG A 19 10.59 -2.16 -9.23
N PRO A 20 11.37 -1.67 -10.21
CA PRO A 20 10.79 -1.04 -11.40
C PRO A 20 9.86 -1.98 -12.16
N GLY A 21 8.87 -1.43 -12.86
CA GLY A 21 7.95 -2.21 -13.72
C GLY A 21 6.84 -2.95 -12.97
N LEU A 22 6.59 -2.60 -11.71
CA LEU A 22 5.45 -3.14 -10.96
C LEU A 22 4.14 -2.62 -11.56
N ARG A 23 3.13 -3.48 -11.61
CA ARG A 23 1.76 -3.12 -11.96
C ARG A 23 1.06 -2.50 -10.75
N LEU A 24 1.30 -3.11 -9.58
CA LEU A 24 0.64 -2.75 -8.34
C LEU A 24 1.66 -2.60 -7.20
N VAL A 25 1.52 -1.56 -6.40
CA VAL A 25 2.11 -1.51 -5.05
C VAL A 25 1.00 -1.50 -4.02
N ILE A 26 1.02 -2.48 -3.14
CA ILE A 26 0.09 -2.58 -2.02
C ILE A 26 0.73 -1.95 -0.78
N ALA A 27 0.04 -0.97 -0.21
CA ALA A 27 0.50 -0.14 0.90
C ALA A 27 -0.28 -0.42 2.19
N GLY A 28 0.43 -0.95 3.19
CA GLY A 28 -0.03 -1.08 4.56
C GLY A 28 0.31 0.15 5.42
N THR A 29 0.23 -0.02 6.73
CA THR A 29 0.74 0.94 7.71
C THR A 29 1.56 0.22 8.75
N VAL A 30 2.63 0.86 9.20
CA VAL A 30 3.51 0.31 10.22
C VAL A 30 3.94 1.39 11.20
N GLY A 31 3.93 1.09 12.49
CA GLY A 31 4.48 2.00 13.50
C GLY A 31 6.00 2.13 13.33
N ARG A 32 6.55 3.33 13.54
CA ARG A 32 7.98 3.62 13.34
C ARG A 32 8.88 2.71 14.18
N ALA A 33 8.44 2.33 15.37
CA ALA A 33 9.14 1.44 16.30
C ALA A 33 8.91 -0.06 16.03
N TYR A 34 7.96 -0.42 15.15
CA TYR A 34 7.63 -1.80 14.83
C TYR A 34 8.07 -2.14 13.41
N ARG A 35 8.63 -3.33 13.22
CA ARG A 35 8.96 -3.85 11.88
C ARG A 35 8.44 -5.27 11.81
N PRO A 36 7.51 -5.57 10.89
CA PRO A 36 7.14 -6.94 10.64
C PRO A 36 8.34 -7.66 10.00
N ASP A 37 8.66 -8.83 10.53
CA ASP A 37 9.56 -9.81 9.90
C ASP A 37 8.94 -10.37 8.61
N ARG A 38 7.61 -10.52 8.61
CA ARG A 38 6.84 -11.05 7.49
C ARG A 38 5.56 -10.26 7.26
N TYR A 39 5.30 -9.93 5.99
CA TYR A 39 4.10 -9.20 5.61
C TYR A 39 2.84 -10.02 5.89
N TYR A 40 1.93 -9.43 6.67
CA TYR A 40 0.59 -9.95 6.91
C TYR A 40 0.54 -11.40 7.46
N ALA A 41 1.57 -11.83 8.21
CA ALA A 41 1.65 -13.16 8.81
C ALA A 41 0.83 -13.35 10.11
N GLY A 42 0.16 -12.28 10.59
CA GLY A 42 -0.57 -12.30 11.84
C GLY A 42 -1.79 -13.24 11.82
N PRO A 43 -2.14 -13.90 12.94
CA PRO A 43 -3.31 -14.76 13.03
C PRO A 43 -4.59 -14.05 12.57
N GLY A 44 -5.39 -14.73 11.73
CA GLY A 44 -6.63 -14.20 11.20
C GLY A 44 -6.48 -13.10 10.12
N ASN A 45 -5.25 -12.74 9.75
CA ASN A 45 -5.01 -11.89 8.59
C ASN A 45 -5.28 -12.67 7.30
N ARG A 46 -6.14 -12.14 6.45
CA ARG A 46 -6.58 -12.77 5.20
C ARG A 46 -5.94 -12.16 3.96
N PHE A 47 -4.83 -11.43 4.09
CA PHE A 47 -4.17 -10.77 2.96
C PHE A 47 -3.87 -11.77 1.83
N TRP A 48 -3.21 -12.88 2.17
CA TRP A 48 -2.81 -13.90 1.21
C TRP A 48 -4.01 -14.63 0.59
N GLU A 49 -5.06 -14.89 1.37
CA GLU A 49 -6.34 -15.45 0.90
C GLU A 49 -7.04 -14.50 -0.09
N LEU A 50 -7.08 -13.21 0.22
CA LEU A 50 -7.72 -12.20 -0.64
C LEU A 50 -6.92 -11.95 -1.91
N LEU A 51 -5.59 -11.94 -1.81
CA LEU A 51 -4.69 -11.77 -2.95
C LEU A 51 -4.80 -12.93 -3.95
N GLU A 52 -4.83 -14.17 -3.45
CA GLU A 52 -5.05 -15.37 -4.28
C GLU A 52 -6.45 -15.33 -4.91
N GLY A 53 -7.49 -15.15 -4.06
CA GLY A 53 -8.87 -15.22 -4.53
C GLY A 53 -9.23 -14.13 -5.54
N SER A 54 -8.59 -12.97 -5.48
CA SER A 54 -8.92 -11.84 -6.36
C SER A 54 -8.27 -11.94 -7.74
N GLY A 55 -7.37 -12.90 -7.96
CA GLY A 55 -6.65 -13.05 -9.23
C GLY A 55 -5.54 -12.02 -9.47
N LEU A 56 -5.19 -11.19 -8.46
CA LEU A 56 -4.10 -10.20 -8.58
C LEU A 56 -2.73 -10.86 -8.81
N VAL A 57 -2.58 -12.10 -8.35
CA VAL A 57 -1.42 -12.96 -8.57
C VAL A 57 -1.93 -14.32 -9.05
N PRO A 58 -1.36 -14.92 -10.11
CA PRO A 58 -1.87 -16.17 -10.70
C PRO A 58 -1.52 -17.43 -9.89
N VAL A 59 -0.73 -17.28 -8.83
CA VAL A 59 -0.27 -18.38 -7.98
C VAL A 59 -0.59 -18.07 -6.53
N ARG A 60 -0.83 -19.11 -5.75
CA ARG A 60 -0.94 -18.99 -4.30
C ARG A 60 0.42 -18.71 -3.70
N LEU A 61 0.51 -17.60 -2.96
CA LEU A 61 1.65 -17.21 -2.15
C LEU A 61 1.24 -17.10 -0.69
N ASP A 62 2.22 -17.09 0.19
CA ASP A 62 2.07 -16.99 1.64
C ASP A 62 3.16 -16.06 2.19
N PRO A 63 3.16 -15.71 3.50
CA PRO A 63 4.14 -14.79 4.06
C PRO A 63 5.60 -15.18 3.84
N ASP A 64 5.91 -16.47 3.72
CA ASP A 64 7.29 -16.97 3.57
C ASP A 64 7.75 -16.90 2.10
N ARG A 65 6.82 -16.72 1.15
CA ARG A 65 7.07 -16.57 -0.29
C ARG A 65 6.79 -15.15 -0.80
N ALA A 66 6.79 -14.17 0.10
CA ALA A 66 6.44 -12.79 -0.24
C ALA A 66 7.40 -12.15 -1.25
N ASP A 67 8.67 -12.54 -1.21
CA ASP A 67 9.74 -12.09 -2.12
C ASP A 67 9.52 -12.49 -3.60
N GLU A 68 8.62 -13.44 -3.87
CA GLU A 68 8.18 -13.79 -5.22
C GLU A 68 7.16 -12.79 -5.80
N LEU A 69 6.45 -12.02 -4.96
CA LEU A 69 5.41 -11.07 -5.41
C LEU A 69 5.87 -10.12 -6.51
N PRO A 70 7.06 -9.50 -6.41
CA PRO A 70 7.52 -8.60 -7.45
C PRO A 70 7.54 -9.30 -8.80
N ALA A 71 7.95 -10.58 -8.89
CA ALA A 71 7.96 -11.38 -10.12
C ALA A 71 6.61 -11.38 -10.86
N HIS A 72 5.52 -11.29 -10.11
CA HIS A 72 4.13 -11.21 -10.61
C HIS A 72 3.62 -9.77 -10.80
N GLY A 73 4.49 -8.77 -10.70
CA GLY A 73 4.15 -7.36 -10.87
C GLY A 73 3.53 -6.71 -9.64
N VAL A 74 3.57 -7.36 -8.47
CA VAL A 74 3.00 -6.83 -7.21
C VAL A 74 4.12 -6.52 -6.22
N GLY A 75 4.13 -5.30 -5.67
CA GLY A 75 5.07 -4.90 -4.62
C GLY A 75 4.36 -4.64 -3.30
N LEU A 76 5.11 -4.72 -2.19
CA LEU A 76 4.64 -4.40 -0.84
C LEU A 76 5.46 -3.27 -0.25
N THR A 77 4.81 -2.38 0.49
CA THR A 77 5.46 -1.34 1.30
C THR A 77 4.48 -0.84 2.37
N ASP A 78 4.94 0.01 3.27
CA ASP A 78 4.12 0.57 4.34
C ASP A 78 4.25 2.08 4.47
N LEU A 79 3.12 2.72 4.78
CA LEU A 79 3.12 4.08 5.28
C LEU A 79 3.53 4.07 6.76
N VAL A 80 4.70 4.64 7.06
CA VAL A 80 5.23 4.67 8.43
C VAL A 80 4.50 5.71 9.26
N THR A 81 4.03 5.30 10.45
CA THR A 81 3.36 6.16 11.42
C THR A 81 4.13 6.24 12.72
N GLU A 82 4.10 7.39 13.38
CA GLU A 82 4.77 7.57 14.66
C GLU A 82 3.80 8.20 15.65
N ARG A 83 3.54 7.49 16.76
CA ARG A 83 2.76 8.04 17.85
C ARG A 83 3.69 8.92 18.70
N VAL A 84 3.40 10.20 18.75
CA VAL A 84 4.16 11.19 19.53
C VAL A 84 3.33 11.59 20.73
N GLN A 85 3.87 11.39 21.93
CA GLN A 85 3.28 11.85 23.18
C GLN A 85 4.08 13.03 23.70
N ARG A 86 3.42 14.17 23.91
CA ARG A 86 4.02 15.34 24.54
C ARG A 86 3.41 15.54 25.93
N PRO A 87 4.15 16.09 26.90
CA PRO A 87 3.60 16.34 28.24
C PRO A 87 2.39 17.28 28.16
N ARG A 88 1.28 16.90 28.80
CA ARG A 88 0.02 17.67 28.86
C ARG A 88 -0.66 17.92 27.51
N GLU A 89 -0.33 17.16 26.48
CA GLU A 89 -1.00 17.19 25.17
C GLU A 89 -1.61 15.82 24.84
N GLU A 90 -2.63 15.82 24.00
CA GLU A 90 -3.18 14.58 23.44
C GLU A 90 -2.15 13.90 22.53
N PRO A 91 -2.07 12.55 22.51
CA PRO A 91 -1.17 11.85 21.61
C PRO A 91 -1.49 12.16 20.15
N GLU A 92 -0.46 12.51 19.38
CA GLU A 92 -0.54 12.76 17.95
C GLU A 92 -0.01 11.56 17.17
N VAL A 93 -0.55 11.33 15.96
CA VAL A 93 0.03 10.38 14.99
C VAL A 93 0.65 11.16 13.84
N VAL A 94 1.98 11.14 13.77
CA VAL A 94 2.77 11.70 12.67
C VAL A 94 2.87 10.68 11.55
N ILE A 95 2.66 11.13 10.32
CA ILE A 95 2.72 10.29 9.11
C ILE A 95 3.99 10.62 8.31
N HIS A 96 4.88 9.65 8.18
CA HIS A 96 6.15 9.80 7.46
C HIS A 96 5.96 9.57 5.96
N ARG A 97 5.32 10.53 5.29
CA ARG A 97 4.94 10.43 3.86
C ARG A 97 6.12 10.55 2.89
N ALA A 98 7.09 11.41 3.16
CA ALA A 98 8.15 11.72 2.19
C ALA A 98 8.98 10.48 1.73
N PRO A 99 9.39 9.56 2.63
CA PRO A 99 10.04 8.31 2.21
C PRO A 99 9.15 7.43 1.32
N PHE A 100 7.87 7.32 1.66
CA PHE A 100 6.88 6.56 0.90
C PHE A 100 6.68 7.15 -0.51
N ASP A 101 6.45 8.46 -0.62
CA ASP A 101 6.33 9.16 -1.90
C ASP A 101 7.58 8.97 -2.78
N ARG A 102 8.77 9.03 -2.17
CA ARG A 102 10.04 8.80 -2.89
C ARG A 102 10.14 7.37 -3.41
N ALA A 103 9.75 6.38 -2.63
CA ALA A 103 9.75 4.98 -3.03
C ALA A 103 8.78 4.74 -4.20
N VAL A 104 7.55 5.27 -4.12
CA VAL A 104 6.56 5.20 -5.19
C VAL A 104 7.05 5.89 -6.47
N ARG A 105 7.61 7.11 -6.38
CA ARG A 105 8.17 7.82 -7.56
C ARG A 105 9.33 7.09 -8.22
N ARG A 106 10.11 6.33 -7.43
CA ARG A 106 11.26 5.57 -7.93
C ARG A 106 10.82 4.36 -8.75
N VAL A 107 9.81 3.63 -8.30
CA VAL A 107 9.37 2.39 -8.97
C VAL A 107 8.23 2.61 -9.98
N ARG A 108 7.50 3.73 -9.85
CA ARG A 108 6.39 4.14 -10.73
C ARG A 108 5.46 2.98 -11.08
N PRO A 109 4.79 2.38 -10.09
CA PRO A 109 3.81 1.34 -10.39
C PRO A 109 2.63 1.94 -11.17
N ARG A 110 1.82 1.11 -11.82
CA ARG A 110 0.58 1.58 -12.47
C ARG A 110 -0.42 2.07 -11.44
N VAL A 111 -0.53 1.37 -10.30
CA VAL A 111 -1.46 1.71 -9.20
C VAL A 111 -0.80 1.55 -7.83
N VAL A 112 -1.16 2.42 -6.88
CA VAL A 112 -0.92 2.22 -5.44
C VAL A 112 -2.23 1.90 -4.73
N ALA A 113 -2.34 0.73 -4.11
CA ALA A 113 -3.52 0.32 -3.36
C ALA A 113 -3.28 0.34 -1.85
N PHE A 114 -4.04 1.13 -1.09
CA PHE A 114 -4.02 1.09 0.37
C PHE A 114 -4.88 -0.06 0.88
N VAL A 115 -4.33 -0.93 1.73
CA VAL A 115 -5.10 -2.05 2.32
C VAL A 115 -6.02 -1.65 3.48
N SER A 116 -6.33 -0.37 3.64
CA SER A 116 -7.38 0.09 4.55
C SER A 116 -7.77 1.54 4.28
N LYS A 117 -9.02 1.89 4.61
CA LYS A 117 -9.46 3.30 4.67
C LYS A 117 -8.63 4.14 5.63
N THR A 118 -8.15 3.56 6.73
CA THR A 118 -7.28 4.24 7.70
C THR A 118 -5.97 4.67 7.06
N ALA A 119 -5.29 3.77 6.35
CA ALA A 119 -4.05 4.08 5.64
C ALA A 119 -4.27 5.17 4.59
N ALA A 120 -5.30 5.04 3.75
CA ALA A 120 -5.65 6.04 2.75
C ALA A 120 -6.01 7.39 3.40
N THR A 121 -6.72 7.40 4.54
CA THR A 121 -7.07 8.62 5.29
C THR A 121 -5.84 9.31 5.85
N TRP A 122 -4.89 8.56 6.42
CA TRP A 122 -3.65 9.10 6.94
C TRP A 122 -2.79 9.72 5.85
N TYR A 123 -2.65 9.03 4.72
CA TYR A 123 -1.99 9.58 3.55
C TYR A 123 -2.69 10.87 3.08
N ALA A 124 -4.02 10.83 2.93
CA ALA A 124 -4.80 11.96 2.43
C ALA A 124 -4.65 13.21 3.31
N ARG A 125 -4.72 13.06 4.64
CA ARG A 125 -4.51 14.18 5.59
C ARG A 125 -3.13 14.81 5.42
N GLY A 126 -2.08 13.98 5.39
CA GLY A 126 -0.71 14.48 5.21
C GLY A 126 -0.45 15.08 3.83
N ALA A 127 -1.25 14.71 2.83
CA ALA A 127 -1.17 15.19 1.45
C ALA A 127 -2.11 16.36 1.13
N GLY A 128 -2.98 16.78 2.07
CA GLY A 128 -4.01 17.78 1.80
C GLY A 128 -5.09 17.31 0.81
N GLN A 129 -5.29 16.00 0.70
CA GLN A 129 -6.24 15.40 -0.22
C GLN A 129 -7.59 15.12 0.43
N ARG A 130 -8.62 14.94 -0.41
CA ARG A 130 -9.96 14.59 0.04
C ARG A 130 -9.98 13.20 0.68
N LEU A 131 -10.64 13.05 1.83
CA LEU A 131 -10.74 11.78 2.54
C LEU A 131 -11.52 10.73 1.73
N PRO A 132 -11.12 9.44 1.78
CA PRO A 132 -11.84 8.37 1.10
C PRO A 132 -13.24 8.19 1.70
N ARG A 133 -14.27 8.26 0.85
CA ARG A 133 -15.68 8.00 1.24
C ARG A 133 -16.02 6.51 1.14
N GLY A 134 -15.53 5.86 0.10
CA GLY A 134 -15.78 4.46 -0.24
C GLY A 134 -14.50 3.62 -0.30
N TYR A 135 -14.68 2.36 -0.68
CA TYR A 135 -13.62 1.52 -1.25
C TYR A 135 -13.60 1.73 -2.77
N GLY A 136 -12.50 1.41 -3.44
CA GLY A 136 -12.35 1.63 -4.87
C GLY A 136 -11.26 2.64 -5.24
N GLU A 137 -11.32 3.11 -6.49
CA GLU A 137 -10.46 4.18 -7.00
C GLU A 137 -10.59 5.47 -6.18
N LEU A 138 -9.46 6.14 -5.98
CA LEU A 138 -9.37 7.43 -5.32
C LEU A 138 -9.32 8.55 -6.35
N SER A 139 -10.01 9.66 -6.07
CA SER A 139 -10.02 10.85 -6.95
C SER A 139 -8.70 11.65 -6.92
N TRP A 140 -7.63 11.07 -6.42
CA TRP A 140 -6.33 11.70 -6.24
C TRP A 140 -5.23 10.65 -6.34
N THR A 141 -4.01 11.10 -6.61
CA THR A 141 -2.86 10.22 -6.85
C THR A 141 -1.92 10.13 -5.65
N VAL A 142 -1.19 9.03 -5.57
CA VAL A 142 -0.03 8.88 -4.69
C VAL A 142 1.22 9.22 -5.47
N ALA A 143 1.82 10.37 -5.17
CA ALA A 143 3.05 10.82 -5.81
C ALA A 143 3.01 10.81 -7.36
N GLY A 144 1.84 11.10 -7.94
CA GLY A 144 1.60 11.09 -9.39
C GLY A 144 1.06 9.76 -9.95
N VAL A 145 0.93 8.72 -9.12
CA VAL A 145 0.41 7.40 -9.51
C VAL A 145 -1.05 7.26 -9.09
N PRO A 146 -1.95 6.73 -9.96
CA PRO A 146 -3.32 6.38 -9.59
C PRO A 146 -3.40 5.58 -8.28
N ALA A 147 -4.44 5.83 -7.49
CA ALA A 147 -4.55 5.25 -6.16
C ALA A 147 -5.89 4.55 -5.94
N PHE A 148 -5.86 3.49 -5.16
CA PHE A 148 -7.02 2.66 -4.83
C PHE A 148 -7.07 2.40 -3.33
N VAL A 149 -8.25 2.13 -2.78
CA VAL A 149 -8.41 1.79 -1.36
C VAL A 149 -9.26 0.53 -1.19
N LEU A 150 -8.70 -0.42 -0.46
CA LEU A 150 -9.27 -1.74 -0.18
C LEU A 150 -9.73 -1.85 1.29
N PRO A 151 -10.64 -2.79 1.59
CA PRO A 151 -10.92 -3.19 2.96
C PRO A 151 -9.71 -3.88 3.60
N GLY A 152 -9.58 -3.69 4.92
CA GLY A 152 -8.54 -4.29 5.76
C GLY A 152 -8.51 -5.83 5.68
N PRO A 153 -7.34 -6.46 5.45
CA PRO A 153 -7.22 -7.91 5.49
C PRO A 153 -7.16 -8.48 6.92
N SER A 154 -6.94 -7.61 7.93
CA SER A 154 -6.89 -7.99 9.34
C SER A 154 -8.16 -8.69 9.82
N GLY A 155 -8.00 -9.72 10.66
CA GLY A 155 -9.10 -10.40 11.33
C GLY A 155 -9.88 -9.50 12.31
N ALA A 156 -9.39 -8.32 12.65
CA ALA A 156 -10.18 -7.32 13.39
C ALA A 156 -11.29 -6.69 12.52
N ASN A 157 -11.20 -6.80 11.19
CA ASN A 157 -12.21 -6.32 10.25
C ASN A 157 -13.35 -7.34 10.06
N ASN A 158 -13.94 -7.82 11.16
CA ASN A 158 -15.01 -8.82 11.13
C ASN A 158 -16.38 -8.25 10.71
N GLY A 159 -16.51 -6.93 10.65
CA GLY A 159 -17.76 -6.28 10.22
C GLY A 159 -18.07 -6.42 8.72
N MET A 160 -17.09 -6.86 7.92
CA MET A 160 -17.27 -7.07 6.47
C MET A 160 -17.13 -8.56 6.11
N PRO A 161 -18.17 -9.17 5.50
CA PRO A 161 -18.08 -10.54 4.99
C PRO A 161 -16.88 -10.72 4.06
N VAL A 162 -16.22 -11.88 4.15
CA VAL A 162 -15.02 -12.15 3.34
C VAL A 162 -15.31 -12.09 1.84
N GLN A 163 -16.51 -12.51 1.42
CA GLN A 163 -16.95 -12.49 0.03
C GLN A 163 -17.05 -11.06 -0.51
N LEU A 164 -17.51 -10.12 0.32
CA LEU A 164 -17.55 -8.70 -0.07
C LEU A 164 -16.14 -8.09 -0.11
N ARG A 165 -15.25 -8.51 0.82
CA ARG A 165 -13.84 -8.13 0.74
C ARG A 165 -13.22 -8.63 -0.55
N LEU A 166 -13.45 -9.89 -0.88
CA LEU A 166 -12.96 -10.52 -2.10
C LEU A 166 -13.42 -9.77 -3.35
N ALA A 167 -14.71 -9.46 -3.46
CA ALA A 167 -15.25 -8.67 -4.57
C ALA A 167 -14.52 -7.32 -4.74
N LEU A 168 -14.30 -6.58 -3.65
CA LEU A 168 -13.56 -5.30 -3.69
C LEU A 168 -12.08 -5.46 -4.07
N TRP A 169 -11.47 -6.62 -3.80
CA TRP A 169 -10.12 -6.93 -4.25
C TRP A 169 -10.11 -7.33 -5.73
N THR A 170 -11.15 -8.01 -6.22
CA THR A 170 -11.36 -8.28 -7.65
C THR A 170 -11.58 -6.99 -8.43
N ASP A 171 -12.32 -6.02 -7.90
CA ASP A 171 -12.49 -4.70 -8.54
C ASP A 171 -11.13 -4.00 -8.79
N LEU A 172 -10.13 -4.23 -7.94
CA LEU A 172 -8.76 -3.72 -8.17
C LEU A 172 -8.06 -4.46 -9.32
N ALA A 173 -8.28 -5.78 -9.46
CA ALA A 173 -7.75 -6.54 -10.58
C ALA A 173 -8.36 -6.03 -11.90
N ASP A 174 -9.68 -5.88 -11.95
CA ASP A 174 -10.40 -5.33 -13.11
C ASP A 174 -9.92 -3.91 -13.46
N TYR A 175 -9.68 -3.07 -12.45
CA TYR A 175 -9.13 -1.73 -12.64
C TYR A 175 -7.71 -1.75 -13.23
N LEU A 176 -6.84 -2.67 -12.78
CA LEU A 176 -5.50 -2.82 -13.34
C LEU A 176 -5.55 -3.28 -14.80
N GLU A 177 -6.39 -4.26 -15.12
CA GLU A 177 -6.59 -4.73 -16.50
C GLU A 177 -7.09 -3.60 -17.39
N HIS A 178 -8.04 -2.78 -16.91
CA HIS A 178 -8.53 -1.63 -17.64
C HIS A 178 -7.42 -0.63 -17.99
N LEU A 179 -6.56 -0.26 -17.02
CA LEU A 179 -5.44 0.63 -17.26
C LEU A 179 -4.42 0.03 -18.25
N GLU A 180 -4.17 -1.27 -18.16
CA GLU A 180 -3.29 -2.00 -19.08
C GLU A 180 -3.80 -2.00 -20.52
N HIS A 181 -5.11 -2.14 -20.69
CA HIS A 181 -5.73 -2.05 -22.01
C HIS A 181 -5.67 -0.64 -22.60
N LEU A 182 -5.88 0.42 -21.80
CA LEU A 182 -5.78 1.80 -22.27
C LEU A 182 -4.36 2.12 -22.77
N GLU A 183 -3.33 1.73 -22.02
CA GLU A 183 -1.95 1.96 -22.42
C GLU A 183 -1.56 1.19 -23.69
N ALA A 184 -2.07 -0.04 -23.86
CA ALA A 184 -1.82 -0.83 -25.06
C ALA A 184 -2.46 -0.19 -26.32
N GLN A 185 -3.62 0.45 -26.16
CA GLN A 185 -4.31 1.17 -27.23
C GLN A 185 -3.58 2.46 -27.60
N ASP A 186 -3.12 3.24 -26.63
CA ASP A 186 -2.34 4.47 -26.86
C ASP A 186 -1.03 4.16 -27.61
N HIS A 187 -0.33 3.08 -27.22
CA HIS A 187 0.91 2.68 -27.89
C HIS A 187 0.70 2.19 -29.33
N THR A 188 -0.50 1.67 -29.63
CA THR A 188 -0.87 1.26 -31.00
C THR A 188 -1.26 2.48 -31.85
N ALA A 189 -1.85 3.52 -31.25
CA ALA A 189 -2.25 4.74 -31.93
C ALA A 189 -1.05 5.63 -32.32
N ASP A 190 -0.01 5.71 -31.47
CA ASP A 190 1.23 6.46 -31.75
C ASP A 190 2.18 5.74 -32.73
N GLY A 191 1.87 4.50 -33.12
CA GLY A 191 2.68 3.66 -34.00
C GLY A 191 2.24 3.63 -35.47
N LEU A 192 1.27 4.45 -35.89
CA LEU A 192 0.85 4.55 -37.30
C LEU A 192 1.86 5.41 -38.11
N PRO A 193 2.39 4.89 -39.25
CA PRO A 193 3.29 5.64 -40.13
C PRO A 193 2.60 6.80 -40.87
#